data_AF-A0A2I0D9Y6-F1
#
_entry.id   AF-A0A2I0D9Y6-F1
#
_cell.length_a   1.000
_cell.length_b   1.000
_cell.length_c   1.000
_cell.angle_alpha   90.00
_cell.angle_beta   90.00
_cell.angle_gamma   90.00
#
_symmetry.space_group_name_H-M   'P 1'
#
loop_
_entity.id
_entity.type
_entity.pdbx_description
1 polymer ?
#
loop_
_entity_poly.entity_id
_entity_poly.type
_entity_poly.pdbx_seq_one_letter_code
_entity_poly.pdbx_strand_id
1 'polypeptide(L)' 'MSQTFRVIDGDFKGDWVSVWGTYTFTENGIEMNSPYQLTAMVANGKIVRSSIYYDRLAIREAMGYGLAAKQN' A
#
# COMPACT_ATOMS: atom_id res chain seq x y z
N MET A 1 -4.35 -2.62 -11.64
CA MET A 1 -5.50 -1.84 -12.18
C MET A 1 -5.49 -0.47 -11.53
N SER A 2 -5.73 0.60 -12.28
CA SER A 2 -5.80 1.96 -11.73
C SER A 2 -7.18 2.59 -11.98
N GLN A 3 -7.58 3.47 -11.08
CA GLN A 3 -8.78 4.29 -11.17
C GLN A 3 -8.44 5.72 -10.76
N THR A 4 -9.00 6.71 -11.45
CA THR A 4 -8.87 8.13 -11.09
C THR A 4 -10.21 8.68 -10.65
N PHE A 5 -10.20 9.58 -9.69
CA PHE A 5 -11.41 10.23 -9.16
C PHE A 5 -11.09 11.60 -8.59
N ARG A 6 -12.12 12.45 -8.50
CA ARG A 6 -12.03 13.78 -7.88
C ARG A 6 -12.91 13.83 -6.64
N VAL A 7 -12.33 14.25 -5.52
CA VAL A 7 -13.07 14.58 -4.30
C VAL A 7 -13.51 16.04 -4.40
N ILE A 8 -14.82 16.28 -4.32
CA ILE A 8 -15.41 17.59 -4.63
C ILE A 8 -15.35 18.56 -3.43
N ASP A 9 -15.38 18.04 -2.20
CA ASP A 9 -15.42 18.85 -0.97
C ASP A 9 -14.76 18.16 0.24
N GLY A 10 -14.49 18.94 1.30
CA GLY A 10 -13.85 18.50 2.55
C GLY A 10 -12.31 18.48 2.53
N ASP A 11 -11.71 17.99 3.60
CA ASP A 11 -10.24 18.01 3.83
C ASP A 11 -9.42 17.25 2.79
N PHE A 12 -10.07 16.37 2.02
CA PHE A 12 -9.45 15.56 0.97
C PHE A 12 -9.80 16.03 -0.45
N LYS A 13 -10.41 17.21 -0.60
CA LYS A 13 -10.73 17.80 -1.91
C LYS A 13 -9.51 17.84 -2.83
N GLY A 14 -9.67 17.35 -4.05
CA GLY A 14 -8.59 17.27 -5.03
C GLY A 14 -8.72 16.09 -5.99
N ASP A 15 -7.70 15.93 -6.83
CA ASP A 15 -7.59 14.84 -7.79
C ASP A 15 -6.79 13.68 -7.21
N TRP A 16 -7.30 12.46 -7.42
CA TRP A 16 -6.75 11.26 -6.82
C TRP A 16 -6.61 10.13 -7.83
N VAL A 17 -5.65 9.26 -7.57
CA VAL A 17 -5.47 7.96 -8.22
C VAL A 17 -5.48 6.87 -7.17
N SER A 18 -6.23 5.80 -7.43
CA SER A 18 -6.23 4.55 -6.68
C SER A 18 -5.68 3.43 -7.55
N VAL A 19 -4.75 2.66 -7.01
CA VAL A 19 -4.06 1.57 -7.69
C VAL A 19 -4.12 0.32 -6.83
N TRP A 20 -4.52 -0.79 -7.45
CA TRP A 20 -4.35 -2.13 -6.89
C TRP A 20 -3.32 -2.88 -7.71
N GLY A 21 -2.41 -3.56 -7.04
CA GLY A 21 -1.38 -4.37 -7.69
C GLY A 21 -0.74 -5.38 -6.74
N THR A 22 0.16 -6.17 -7.31
CA THR A 22 1.06 -7.04 -6.57
C THR A 22 2.47 -6.53 -6.81
N TYR A 23 3.20 -6.29 -5.72
CA TYR A 23 4.61 -5.98 -5.77
C TYR A 23 5.41 -7.24 -5.47
N THR A 24 6.24 -7.67 -6.42
CA THR A 24 7.13 -8.81 -6.26
C THR A 24 8.54 -8.30 -6.00
N PHE A 25 9.18 -8.79 -4.94
CA PHE A 25 10.52 -8.37 -4.56
C PHE A 25 11.28 -9.51 -3.88
N THR A 26 12.61 -9.42 -3.88
CA THR A 26 13.48 -10.38 -3.19
C THR A 26 14.11 -9.72 -1.98
N GLU A 27 14.00 -10.34 -0.82
CA GLU A 27 14.68 -9.92 0.41
C GLU A 27 15.33 -11.13 1.07
N ASN A 28 16.61 -11.03 1.43
CA ASN A 28 17.39 -12.12 2.02
C ASN A 28 17.33 -13.45 1.22
N GLY A 29 17.26 -13.36 -0.12
CA GLY A 29 17.17 -14.53 -1.00
C GLY A 29 15.78 -15.17 -1.10
N ILE A 30 14.76 -14.60 -0.43
CA ILE A 30 13.38 -15.05 -0.48
C ILE A 30 12.60 -14.13 -1.43
N GLU A 31 11.96 -14.70 -2.44
CA GLU A 31 11.01 -13.97 -3.28
C GLU A 31 9.66 -13.85 -2.57
N MET A 32 9.15 -12.62 -2.49
CA MET A 32 7.89 -12.29 -1.86
C MET A 32 6.95 -11.61 -2.84
N ASN A 33 5.68 -11.99 -2.76
CA ASN A 33 4.58 -11.35 -3.46
C ASN A 33 3.71 -10.59 -2.45
N SER A 34 3.71 -9.27 -2.52
CA SER A 34 2.93 -8.39 -1.64
C SER A 34 1.83 -7.68 -2.42
N PRO A 35 0.57 -8.14 -2.32
CA PRO A 35 -0.57 -7.37 -2.75
C PRO A 35 -0.60 -6.01 -2.03
N TYR A 36 -0.88 -4.95 -2.78
CA TYR A 36 -1.00 -3.61 -2.23
C TYR A 36 -2.15 -2.84 -2.86
N GLN A 37 -2.67 -1.89 -2.09
CA GLN A 37 -3.54 -0.83 -2.55
C GLN A 37 -2.89 0.52 -2.23
N LEU A 38 -2.74 1.38 -3.23
CA LEU A 38 -2.22 2.74 -3.10
C LEU A 38 -3.30 3.74 -3.50
N THR A 39 -3.56 4.72 -2.64
CA THR A 39 -4.34 5.91 -3.00
C THR A 39 -3.46 7.15 -2.87
N ALA A 40 -3.34 7.95 -3.92
CA ALA A 40 -2.49 9.13 -3.95
C ALA A 40 -3.21 10.36 -4.52
N MET A 41 -3.04 11.52 -3.88
CA MET A 41 -3.50 12.82 -4.37
C MET A 41 -2.45 13.40 -5.31
N VAL A 42 -2.89 13.92 -6.45
CA VAL A 42 -2.05 14.56 -7.46
C VAL A 42 -2.37 16.05 -7.55
N ALA A 43 -1.36 16.90 -7.46
CA ALA A 43 -1.46 18.33 -7.70
C ALA A 43 -0.25 18.81 -8.51
N ASN A 44 -0.46 19.65 -9.52
CA ASN A 44 0.58 20.16 -10.42
C ASN A 44 1.45 19.04 -11.03
N GLY A 45 0.82 17.91 -11.39
CA GLY A 45 1.49 16.75 -11.97
C GLY A 45 2.37 15.95 -10.99
N LYS A 46 2.32 16.25 -9.68
CA LYS A 46 3.10 15.57 -8.64
C LYS A 46 2.20 14.92 -7.59
N ILE A 47 2.67 13.83 -6.99
CA ILE A 47 2.01 13.24 -5.82
C ILE A 47 2.29 14.14 -4.62
N VAL A 48 1.23 14.62 -3.97
CA VAL A 48 1.32 15.48 -2.77
C VAL A 48 0.91 14.77 -1.49
N ARG A 49 0.22 13.62 -1.62
CA ARG A 49 -0.19 12.77 -0.51
C ARG A 49 -0.36 11.35 -1.00
N SER A 50 -0.03 10.36 -0.17
CA SER A 50 -0.34 8.96 -0.44
C SER A 50 -0.61 8.18 0.83
N SER A 51 -1.43 7.14 0.69
CA SER A 51 -1.63 6.09 1.68
C SER A 51 -1.54 4.75 0.96
N ILE A 52 -0.82 3.81 1.56
CA ILE A 52 -0.68 2.44 1.04
C ILE A 52 -1.13 1.43 2.09
N TYR A 53 -1.93 0.47 1.66
CA TYR A 53 -2.34 -0.69 2.43
C TYR A 53 -1.71 -1.93 1.83
N TYR A 54 -1.14 -2.78 2.69
CA TYR A 54 -0.48 -4.03 2.31
C TYR A 54 -0.48 -4.98 3.50
N ASP A 55 -0.38 -6.28 3.22
CA ASP A 55 -0.38 -7.32 4.25
C ASP A 55 0.99 -7.48 4.89
N ARG A 56 1.15 -6.91 6.08
CA ARG A 56 2.38 -7.01 6.86
C ARG A 56 2.56 -8.38 7.50
N LEU A 57 1.48 -9.12 7.76
CA LEU A 57 1.56 -10.44 8.39
C LEU A 57 2.12 -11.44 7.38
N ALA A 58 1.56 -11.47 6.16
CA ALA A 58 2.04 -12.34 5.09
C ALA A 58 3.53 -12.15 4.81
N ILE A 59 4.03 -10.89 4.79
CA ILE A 59 5.45 -10.59 4.64
C ILE A 59 6.27 -11.18 5.79
N ARG A 60 5.84 -10.96 7.04
CA ARG A 60 6.56 -11.45 8.22
C ARG A 60 6.62 -12.97 8.28
N GLU A 61 5.53 -13.64 7.95
CA GLU A 61 5.47 -15.11 7.89
C GLU A 61 6.39 -15.65 6.79
N ALA A 62 6.42 -15.03 5.60
CA ALA A 62 7.33 -15.41 4.52
C ALA A 62 8.81 -15.24 4.91
N MET A 63 9.12 -14.25 5.76
CA MET A 63 10.46 -14.05 6.33
C MET A 63 10.78 -14.99 7.51
N GLY A 64 9.87 -15.89 7.89
CA GLY A 64 10.06 -16.87 8.96
C GLY A 64 9.72 -16.38 10.38
N TYR A 65 9.09 -15.21 10.52
CA TYR A 65 8.59 -14.75 11.82
C TYR A 65 7.25 -15.39 12.15
N GLY A 66 7.09 -15.86 13.39
CA GLY A 66 5.84 -16.37 13.92
C GLY A 66 5.06 -15.33 14.73
N LEU A 67 3.76 -15.58 14.90
CA LEU A 67 2.95 -14.86 15.88
C LEU A 67 3.27 -15.36 17.29
N ALA A 68 3.55 -14.45 18.20
CA ALA A 68 3.64 -14.74 19.63
C ALA A 68 2.46 -14.08 20.35
N ALA A 69 1.79 -14.82 21.24
CA ALA A 69 0.80 -14.23 22.12
C ALA A 69 1.47 -13.17 23.00
N LYS A 70 0.79 -12.04 23.20
CA LYS A 70 1.27 -11.00 24.12
C LYS A 70 1.32 -11.61 25.53
N GLN A 71 2.52 -11.71 26.10
CA GLN A 71 2.67 -12.05 27.51
C GLN A 71 2.23 -10.83 28.33
N ASN A 72 1.27 -11.05 29.23
CA ASN A 72 0.77 -10.05 30.18
C ASN A 72 1.47 -10.23 31.52
#